data_AF-A0A833L3N1-F1
#
_entry.id   AF-A0A833L3N1-F1
#
_cell.length_a   1.000
_cell.length_b   1.000
_cell.length_c   1.000
_cell.angle_alpha   90.00
_cell.angle_beta   90.00
_cell.angle_gamma   90.00
#
_symmetry.space_group_name_H-M   'P 1'
#
loop_
_entity.id
_entity.type
_entity.pdbx_description
1 polymer ?
#
loop_
_entity_poly.entity_id
_entity_poly.type
_entity_poly.pdbx_seq_one_letter_code
_entity_poly.pdbx_strand_id
1 'polypeptide(L)'
;MRIRGLAVALVVGFAGPAIAENFAFAPAPQQDLNRVYRVDRSTGEVIACQFAVKDDSPIGLTLCYPAGEGAKAGEAGDYGLIPSSHRQEAGIFRVNRRTGAVSVCYVRDDQEVVCTPPAK
;
A
#
# COMPACT_ATOMS: atom_id res chain seq x y z
N MET A 1 -63.94 9.67 -19.31
CA MET A 1 -62.54 10.14 -19.33
C MET A 1 -61.93 9.85 -17.97
N ARG A 2 -61.13 8.78 -17.81
CA ARG A 2 -60.51 8.40 -16.53
C ARG A 2 -58.99 8.54 -16.67
N ILE A 3 -58.42 9.54 -16.01
CA ILE A 3 -56.98 9.77 -15.95
C ILE A 3 -56.39 8.69 -15.03
N ARG A 4 -55.66 7.73 -15.60
CA ARG A 4 -54.83 6.78 -14.84
C ARG A 4 -53.55 7.51 -14.45
N GLY A 5 -53.50 8.02 -13.21
CA GLY A 5 -52.27 8.58 -12.63
C GLY A 5 -51.23 7.48 -12.45
N LEU A 6 -50.12 7.58 -13.18
CA LEU A 6 -48.97 6.69 -13.06
C LEU A 6 -48.12 7.21 -11.87
N ALA A 7 -48.18 6.53 -10.73
CA ALA A 7 -47.33 6.83 -9.58
C ALA A 7 -45.90 6.33 -9.87
N VAL A 8 -44.96 7.25 -10.10
CA VAL A 8 -43.53 6.95 -10.18
C VAL A 8 -43.00 6.83 -8.75
N ALA A 9 -42.80 5.60 -8.28
CA ALA A 9 -42.15 5.34 -7.01
C ALA A 9 -40.64 5.61 -7.14
N LEU A 10 -40.16 6.68 -6.50
CA LEU A 10 -38.74 7.01 -6.42
C LEU A 10 -38.07 6.02 -5.45
N VAL A 11 -37.40 5.00 -5.99
CA VAL A 11 -36.56 4.10 -5.18
C VAL A 11 -35.30 4.86 -4.80
N VAL A 12 -35.29 5.44 -3.59
CA VAL A 12 -34.06 5.98 -2.99
C VAL A 12 -33.23 4.77 -2.53
N GLY A 13 -32.28 4.36 -3.37
CA GLY A 13 -31.32 3.33 -3.02
C GLY A 13 -30.46 3.80 -1.84
N PHE A 14 -30.51 3.05 -0.73
CA PHE A 14 -29.56 3.20 0.36
C PHE A 14 -28.18 2.74 -0.11
N ALA A 15 -27.40 3.66 -0.69
CA ALA A 15 -25.96 3.46 -0.88
C ALA A 15 -25.29 3.66 0.49
N GLY A 16 -24.90 2.55 1.14
CA GLY A 16 -24.03 2.61 2.31
C GLY A 16 -22.67 3.22 1.96
N PRO A 17 -21.95 3.82 2.92
CA PRO A 17 -20.63 4.37 2.65
C PRO A 17 -19.68 3.26 2.20
N ALA A 18 -19.14 3.40 1.00
CA ALA A 18 -18.03 2.56 0.56
C ALA A 18 -16.78 2.98 1.34
N ILE A 19 -16.31 2.13 2.25
CA ILE A 19 -15.00 2.33 2.88
C ILE A 19 -13.96 1.96 1.84
N ALA A 20 -13.32 2.98 1.27
CA ALA A 20 -12.18 2.79 0.38
C ALA A 20 -11.01 2.21 1.18
N GLU A 21 -10.35 1.21 0.61
CA GLU A 21 -9.14 0.63 1.18
C GLU A 21 -8.04 1.71 1.16
N ASN A 22 -7.67 2.24 2.32
CA ASN A 22 -6.69 3.33 2.41
C ASN A 22 -5.25 2.86 2.17
N PHE A 23 -5.02 1.55 2.27
CA PHE A 23 -3.70 0.95 2.16
C PHE A 23 -3.68 -0.08 1.03
N ALA A 24 -2.52 -0.24 0.39
CA ALA A 24 -2.27 -1.35 -0.53
C ALA A 24 -1.04 -2.12 -0.06
N PHE A 25 -1.06 -3.44 -0.28
CA PHE A 25 -0.01 -4.35 0.17
C PHE A 25 0.59 -5.11 -1.00
N ALA A 26 1.89 -5.37 -0.91
CA ALA A 26 2.58 -6.26 -1.85
C ALA A 26 3.76 -6.94 -1.16
N PRO A 27 4.04 -8.22 -1.48
CA PRO A 27 5.21 -8.91 -0.94
C PRO A 27 6.50 -8.30 -1.52
N ALA A 28 7.60 -8.40 -0.77
CA ALA A 28 8.92 -8.18 -1.32
C ALA A 28 9.18 -9.19 -2.46
N PRO A 29 9.90 -8.80 -3.53
CA PRO A 29 10.11 -9.69 -4.67
C PRO A 29 11.20 -10.75 -4.42
N GLN A 30 12.05 -10.56 -3.43
CA GLN A 30 13.08 -11.52 -3.05
C GLN A 30 12.48 -12.88 -2.64
N GLN A 31 12.97 -13.96 -3.27
CA GLN A 31 12.64 -15.33 -2.85
C GLN A 31 13.33 -15.60 -1.52
N ASP A 32 12.61 -16.18 -0.56
CA ASP A 32 13.05 -16.46 0.82
C ASP A 32 13.09 -15.26 1.79
N LEU A 33 12.56 -14.09 1.38
CA LEU A 33 12.34 -12.97 2.30
C LEU A 33 10.86 -12.87 2.69
N ASN A 34 10.54 -13.16 3.95
CA ASN A 34 9.16 -13.04 4.46
C ASN A 34 8.83 -11.59 4.86
N ARG A 35 8.74 -10.71 3.86
CA ARG A 35 8.47 -9.28 4.04
C ARG A 35 7.31 -8.83 3.17
N VAL A 36 6.43 -8.03 3.75
CA VAL A 36 5.33 -7.33 3.07
C VAL A 36 5.51 -5.84 3.20
N TYR A 37 5.31 -5.11 2.11
CA TYR A 37 5.25 -3.65 2.09
C TYR A 37 3.80 -3.20 2.13
N ARG A 38 3.56 -2.07 2.81
CA ARG A 38 2.28 -1.35 2.82
C ARG A 38 2.53 0.05 2.28
N VAL A 39 1.67 0.52 1.39
CA VAL A 39 1.60 1.94 1.00
C VAL A 39 0.27 2.53 1.41
N ASP A 40 0.27 3.76 1.92
CA ASP A 40 -0.94 4.59 1.99
C ASP A 40 -1.26 5.09 0.57
N ARG A 41 -2.41 4.69 0.04
CA ARG A 41 -2.79 4.98 -1.36
C ARG A 41 -2.94 6.47 -1.62
N SER A 42 -3.25 7.27 -0.59
CA SER A 42 -3.50 8.70 -0.71
C SER A 42 -2.24 9.53 -0.49
N THR A 43 -1.37 9.16 0.44
CA THR A 43 -0.18 9.97 0.80
C THR A 43 1.13 9.42 0.27
N GLY A 44 1.16 8.14 -0.13
CA GLY A 44 2.37 7.48 -0.61
C GLY A 44 3.35 7.11 0.50
N GLU A 45 2.93 7.17 1.77
CA GLU A 45 3.73 6.65 2.88
C GLU A 45 3.96 5.15 2.72
N VAL A 46 5.20 4.68 2.82
CA VAL A 46 5.56 3.26 2.74
C VAL A 46 6.17 2.77 4.04
N ILE A 47 5.65 1.65 4.55
CA ILE A 47 6.25 0.88 5.63
C ILE A 47 6.43 -0.58 5.17
N ALA A 48 7.13 -1.38 5.97
CA ALA A 48 7.26 -2.80 5.75
C ALA A 48 7.10 -3.57 7.05
N CYS A 49 6.56 -4.78 6.98
CA CYS A 49 6.58 -5.71 8.10
C CYS A 49 7.15 -7.05 7.65
N GLN A 50 7.81 -7.76 8.56
CA GLN A 50 8.35 -9.07 8.32
C GLN A 50 8.13 -10.01 9.49
N PHE A 51 8.07 -11.31 9.19
CA PHE A 51 8.11 -12.33 10.21
C PHE A 51 9.55 -12.54 10.69
N ALA A 52 9.75 -12.60 12.00
CA ALA A 52 11.03 -12.94 12.60
C ALA A 52 10.83 -13.99 13.70
N VAL A 53 11.67 -15.01 13.71
CA VAL A 53 11.78 -15.95 14.83
C VAL A 53 12.83 -15.40 15.78
N LYS A 54 12.50 -15.32 17.06
CA LYS A 54 13.44 -14.98 18.13
C LYS A 54 13.36 -16.04 19.20
N ASP A 55 14.47 -16.30 19.88
CA ASP A 55 14.56 -17.37 20.91
C ASP A 55 13.55 -17.17 22.05
N ASP A 56 13.17 -15.92 22.33
CA ASP A 56 12.21 -15.52 23.36
C ASP A 56 10.74 -15.53 22.87
N SER A 57 10.48 -15.77 21.58
CA SER A 57 9.14 -15.82 21.00
C SER A 57 8.92 -17.12 20.23
N PRO A 58 8.36 -18.18 20.86
CA PRO A 58 8.23 -19.50 20.24
C PRO A 58 7.29 -19.53 19.03
N ILE A 59 6.42 -18.53 18.85
CA ILE A 59 5.55 -18.38 17.68
C ILE A 59 6.08 -17.33 16.67
N GLY A 60 7.21 -16.69 16.98
CA GLY A 60 7.79 -15.58 16.22
C GLY A 60 7.14 -14.21 16.50
N LEU A 61 7.58 -13.19 15.78
CA LEU A 61 7.15 -11.80 15.90
C LEU A 61 6.88 -11.21 14.52
N THR A 62 5.90 -10.30 14.45
CA THR A 62 5.77 -9.37 13.34
C THR A 62 6.59 -8.13 13.65
N LEU A 63 7.73 -7.96 12.96
CA LEU A 63 8.57 -6.77 13.07
C LEU A 63 8.18 -5.79 11.97
N CYS A 64 7.77 -4.58 12.33
CA CYS A 64 7.42 -3.54 11.37
C CYS A 64 8.45 -2.41 11.40
N TYR A 65 8.90 -2.02 10.21
CA TYR A 65 9.83 -0.93 9.97
C TYR A 65 9.03 0.33 9.61
N PRO A 66 9.17 1.43 10.37
CA PRO A 66 8.48 2.68 10.10
C PRO A 66 8.98 3.34 8.80
N ALA A 67 8.26 4.36 8.36
CA ALA A 67 8.63 5.17 7.21
C ALA A 67 9.80 6.11 7.57
N GLY A 68 10.90 5.95 6.85
CA GLY A 68 12.12 6.75 6.92
C GLY A 68 12.24 7.76 5.79
N GLU A 69 13.48 8.06 5.40
CA GLU A 69 13.80 9.01 4.33
C GLU A 69 13.11 8.68 3.00
N GLY A 70 12.39 9.65 2.42
CA GLY A 70 11.66 9.49 1.15
C GLY A 70 10.41 8.59 1.19
N ALA A 71 10.25 7.79 2.26
CA ALA A 71 9.13 6.87 2.44
C ALA A 71 7.98 7.47 3.27
N LYS A 72 8.16 8.61 3.93
CA LYS A 72 7.11 9.31 4.67
C LYS A 72 5.97 9.77 3.76
N ALA A 73 4.82 10.05 4.37
CA ALA A 73 3.70 10.70 3.71
C ALA A 73 4.15 11.96 2.96
N GLY A 74 3.74 12.06 1.70
CA GLY A 74 4.06 13.17 0.81
C GLY A 74 2.79 13.80 0.22
N GLU A 75 2.90 14.23 -1.03
CA GLU A 75 1.78 14.81 -1.77
C GLU A 75 0.65 13.80 -2.01
N ALA A 76 -0.59 14.31 -2.01
CA ALA A 76 -1.76 13.50 -2.30
C ALA A 76 -1.68 12.86 -3.71
N GLY A 77 -1.98 11.57 -3.82
CA GLY A 77 -1.81 10.80 -5.05
C GLY A 77 -2.74 9.59 -5.15
N ASP A 78 -2.48 8.73 -6.15
CA ASP A 78 -3.00 7.36 -6.20
C ASP A 78 -1.78 6.43 -6.23
N TYR A 79 -1.33 6.05 -5.04
CA TYR A 79 -0.12 5.27 -4.87
C TYR A 79 -0.41 3.77 -4.89
N GLY A 80 0.51 3.04 -5.50
CA GLY A 80 0.53 1.58 -5.47
C GLY A 80 1.94 1.04 -5.32
N LEU A 81 2.01 -0.27 -5.06
CA LEU A 81 3.25 -1.02 -4.99
C LEU A 81 3.33 -1.99 -6.17
N ILE A 82 4.51 -2.10 -6.77
CA ILE A 82 4.81 -3.06 -7.83
C ILE A 82 6.07 -3.83 -7.44
N PRO A 83 5.97 -5.14 -7.15
CA PRO A 83 7.15 -5.98 -6.97
C PRO A 83 7.87 -6.16 -8.32
N SER A 84 9.20 -6.11 -8.29
CA SER A 84 10.01 -6.48 -9.46
C SER A 84 9.96 -8.01 -9.66
N SER A 85 10.38 -8.51 -10.82
CA SER A 85 10.62 -9.95 -11.01
C SER A 85 12.03 -10.38 -10.58
N HIS A 86 12.78 -9.50 -9.91
CA HIS A 86 14.17 -9.74 -9.54
C HIS A 86 14.25 -10.51 -8.22
N ARG A 87 14.69 -11.77 -8.28
CA ARG A 87 14.62 -12.73 -7.16
C ARG A 87 15.51 -12.41 -5.96
N GLN A 88 16.50 -11.53 -6.13
CA GLN A 88 17.47 -11.18 -5.09
C GLN A 88 17.29 -9.75 -4.55
N GLU A 89 16.33 -8.98 -5.07
CA GLU A 89 16.09 -7.62 -4.58
C GLU A 89 15.00 -7.62 -3.52
N ALA A 90 15.30 -7.08 -2.34
CA ALA A 90 14.33 -6.92 -1.28
C ALA A 90 13.40 -5.70 -1.48
N GLY A 91 13.79 -4.76 -2.35
CA GLY A 91 13.09 -3.50 -2.59
C GLY A 91 11.83 -3.65 -3.45
N ILE A 92 10.95 -2.66 -3.37
CA ILE A 92 9.69 -2.61 -4.11
C ILE A 92 9.50 -1.26 -4.78
N PHE A 93 8.83 -1.21 -5.93
CA PHE A 93 8.51 0.05 -6.57
C PHE A 93 7.26 0.69 -5.96
N ARG A 94 7.37 1.91 -5.47
CA ARG A 94 6.24 2.80 -5.19
C ARG A 94 5.93 3.59 -6.46
N VAL A 95 4.68 3.54 -6.91
CA VAL A 95 4.23 4.24 -8.12
C VAL A 95 3.09 5.20 -7.78
N ASN A 96 3.22 6.46 -8.16
CA ASN A 96 2.09 7.40 -8.18
C ASN A 96 1.41 7.33 -9.56
N ARG A 97 0.25 6.67 -9.62
CA ARG A 97 -0.51 6.44 -10.85
C ARG A 97 -1.06 7.73 -11.46
N ARG A 98 -1.20 8.80 -10.68
CA ARG A 98 -1.64 10.11 -11.19
C ARG A 98 -0.55 10.85 -11.95
N THR A 99 0.71 10.68 -11.56
CA THR A 99 1.83 11.48 -12.10
C THR A 99 2.84 10.66 -12.90
N GLY A 100 2.77 9.33 -12.82
CA GLY A 100 3.76 8.40 -13.38
C GLY A 100 5.06 8.30 -12.59
N ALA A 101 5.17 9.01 -11.45
CA ALA A 101 6.40 9.00 -10.66
C ALA A 101 6.65 7.64 -10.00
N VAL A 102 7.90 7.18 -10.05
CA VAL A 102 8.35 5.90 -9.49
C VAL A 102 9.51 6.13 -8.51
N SER A 103 9.44 5.51 -7.34
CA SER A 103 10.54 5.38 -6.38
C SER A 103 10.79 3.91 -6.10
N VAL A 104 12.03 3.52 -5.80
CA VAL A 104 12.31 2.22 -5.18
C VAL A 104 12.35 2.40 -3.67
N CYS A 105 11.63 1.55 -2.94
CA CYS A 105 11.56 1.56 -1.49
C CYS A 105 12.11 0.25 -0.91
N TYR A 106 12.94 0.31 0.13
CA TYR A 106 13.54 -0.86 0.76
C TYR A 106 13.79 -0.60 2.25
N VAL A 107 13.98 -1.66 3.04
CA VAL A 107 14.37 -1.51 4.46
C VAL A 107 15.87 -1.25 4.52
N ARG A 108 16.27 -0.14 5.13
CA ARG A 108 17.68 0.22 5.36
C ARG A 108 18.08 -0.24 6.77
N ASP A 109 19.17 -1.00 6.84
CA ASP A 109 19.84 -1.44 8.07
C ASP A 109 18.90 -2.08 9.11
N ASP A 110 17.83 -2.75 8.67
CA ASP A 110 16.78 -3.32 9.54
C ASP A 110 16.20 -2.32 10.55
N GLN A 111 16.06 -1.04 10.15
CA GLN A 111 15.53 0.01 11.01
C GLN A 111 14.28 0.68 10.43
N GLU A 112 14.33 1.10 9.17
CA GLU A 112 13.27 1.91 8.55
C GLU A 112 13.15 1.61 7.06
N VAL A 113 11.99 1.89 6.47
CA VAL A 113 11.83 1.91 5.01
C VAL A 113 12.32 3.24 4.48
N VAL A 114 13.22 3.22 3.50
CA VAL A 114 13.61 4.40 2.74
C VAL A 114 13.19 4.27 1.30
N CYS A 115 12.94 5.39 0.62
CA CYS A 115 12.65 5.42 -0.80
C CYS A 115 13.60 6.37 -1.55
N THR A 116 13.98 6.01 -2.77
CA THR A 116 14.74 6.90 -3.65
C THR A 116 13.94 8.14 -4.03
N PRO A 117 14.61 9.25 -4.44
CA PRO A 117 13.93 10.35 -5.11
C PRO A 117 13.06 9.83 -6.28
N PRO A 118 11.88 10.41 -6.51
CA PRO A 118 11.00 9.97 -7.59
C PRO A 118 11.59 10.29 -8.96
N ALA A 119 11.49 9.35 -9.90
CA ALA A 119 11.87 9.48 -11.30
C ALA A 119 10.67 9.18 -12.22
N LYS A 120 10.78 9.56 -13.50
CA LYS A 120 9.78 9.32 -14.57
C LYS A 120 10.48 8.89 -15.85
#